data_AF-A0A6I3M8E9-F1
#
_entry.id   AF-A0A6I3M8E9-F1
#
_cell.length_a   1.000
_cell.length_b   1.000
_cell.length_c   1.000
_cell.angle_alpha   90.00
_cell.angle_beta   90.00
_cell.angle_gamma   90.00
#
_symmetry.space_group_name_H-M   'P 1'
#
loop_
_entity.id
_entity.type
_entity.pdbx_description
1 polymer ?
#
loop_
_entity_poly.entity_id
_entity_poly.type
_entity_poly.pdbx_seq_one_letter_code
_entity_poly.pdbx_strand_id
1 'polypeptide(L)'
;MTGPEPARTPEAAAARTGDDVAYRPEAVDDLVARIVEEEDAELRRGFASGAEFAVTRGASSREHMLHRLECASIESHLDRSSKWTEPHRRRLASNPAYRLPMPTLITRQAARDLSGVRSCRMCWPNPTGGEPRPLRRLSARSLGPQHVGHVLARPDGEPLGTIVRWGARTGADLFGVEHDEIEIVTSMGTETVGPDDHVIIWDLPTDEQAIRRKAQLVQRFADHGDGVAR
;
A
#
# COMPACT_ATOMS: atom_id res chain seq x y z
N MET A 1 -73.29 -4.22 21.96
CA MET A 1 -72.62 -3.00 21.48
C MET A 1 -71.54 -3.42 20.49
N THR A 2 -71.85 -3.39 19.21
CA THR A 2 -70.98 -3.80 18.10
C THR A 2 -70.67 -2.54 17.29
N GLY A 3 -69.43 -2.05 17.37
CA GLY A 3 -68.96 -0.90 16.59
C GLY A 3 -68.50 -1.34 15.18
N PRO A 4 -68.67 -0.50 14.14
CA PRO A 4 -68.31 -0.86 12.77
C PRO A 4 -66.81 -0.71 12.52
N GLU A 5 -66.28 -1.66 11.76
CA GLU A 5 -64.90 -1.76 11.28
C GLU A 5 -64.63 -0.71 10.18
N PRO A 6 -63.56 0.09 10.24
CA PRO A 6 -63.27 1.04 9.17
C PRO A 6 -62.61 0.35 7.97
N ALA A 7 -63.14 0.68 6.78
CA ALA A 7 -62.67 0.23 5.49
C ALA A 7 -61.20 0.63 5.23
N ARG A 8 -60.41 -0.34 4.74
CA ARG A 8 -59.03 -0.14 4.27
C ARG A 8 -59.02 0.79 3.05
N THR A 9 -58.29 1.88 3.16
CA THR A 9 -57.94 2.79 2.06
C THR A 9 -57.07 2.05 1.03
N PRO A 10 -57.31 2.20 -0.29
CA PRO A 10 -56.45 1.60 -1.30
C PRO A 10 -55.06 2.23 -1.28
N GLU A 11 -54.04 1.38 -1.28
CA GLU A 11 -52.64 1.71 -1.53
C GLU A 11 -52.54 2.57 -2.79
N ALA A 12 -52.17 3.85 -2.59
CA ALA A 12 -51.69 4.69 -3.67
C ALA A 12 -50.39 4.06 -4.19
N ALA A 13 -50.47 3.45 -5.37
CA ALA A 13 -49.33 2.95 -6.11
C ALA A 13 -48.30 4.07 -6.24
N ALA A 14 -47.21 3.97 -5.47
CA ALA A 14 -46.04 4.81 -5.65
C ALA A 14 -45.59 4.66 -7.10
N ALA A 15 -45.69 5.76 -7.85
CA ALA A 15 -45.13 5.85 -9.18
C ALA A 15 -43.66 5.45 -9.09
N ARG A 16 -43.30 4.33 -9.74
CA ARG A 16 -41.92 4.00 -10.04
C ARG A 16 -41.43 5.09 -10.98
N THR A 17 -40.77 6.11 -10.42
CA THR A 17 -39.93 7.04 -11.18
C THR A 17 -38.79 6.22 -11.76
N GLY A 18 -39.05 5.65 -12.93
CA GLY A 18 -38.05 5.12 -13.84
C GLY A 18 -37.25 6.30 -14.38
N ASP A 19 -36.27 6.71 -13.58
CA ASP A 19 -35.08 7.39 -14.07
C ASP A 19 -33.91 6.49 -13.64
N ASP A 20 -33.95 5.24 -14.11
CA ASP A 20 -32.76 4.41 -14.21
C ASP A 20 -31.89 5.11 -15.24
N VAL A 21 -31.06 6.04 -14.75
CA VAL A 21 -29.92 6.58 -15.49
C VAL A 21 -29.08 5.36 -15.84
N ALA A 22 -29.35 4.80 -17.02
CA ALA A 22 -28.71 3.59 -17.51
C ALA A 22 -27.21 3.78 -17.31
N TYR A 23 -26.61 2.91 -16.51
CA TYR A 23 -25.17 2.88 -16.27
C TYR A 23 -24.46 2.97 -17.62
N ARG A 24 -23.83 4.12 -17.91
CA ARG A 24 -22.99 4.32 -19.09
C ARG A 24 -21.55 4.17 -18.63
N PRO A 25 -20.91 3.00 -18.87
CA PRO A 25 -19.55 2.73 -18.42
C PRO A 25 -18.57 3.82 -18.83
N GLU A 26 -18.70 4.31 -20.07
CA GLU A 26 -17.86 5.38 -20.65
C GLU A 26 -17.91 6.69 -19.83
N ALA A 27 -19.10 7.11 -19.37
CA ALA A 27 -19.24 8.33 -18.57
C ALA A 27 -18.63 8.18 -17.16
N VAL A 28 -18.65 6.96 -16.62
CA VAL A 28 -18.02 6.65 -15.33
C VAL A 28 -16.50 6.61 -15.48
N ASP A 29 -16.00 6.06 -16.59
CA ASP A 29 -14.57 6.00 -16.88
C ASP A 29 -13.98 7.40 -17.07
N ASP A 30 -14.67 8.30 -17.77
CA ASP A 30 -14.28 9.71 -17.88
C ASP A 30 -14.25 10.42 -16.52
N LEU A 31 -15.23 10.13 -15.66
CA LEU A 31 -15.26 10.66 -14.30
C LEU A 31 -14.09 10.13 -13.46
N VAL A 32 -13.78 8.84 -13.56
CA VAL A 32 -12.63 8.24 -12.88
C VAL A 32 -11.33 8.87 -13.37
N ALA A 33 -11.16 9.06 -14.67
CA ALA A 33 -9.96 9.66 -15.25
C ALA A 33 -9.72 11.08 -14.68
N ARG A 34 -10.76 11.92 -14.60
CA ARG A 34 -10.66 13.25 -13.98
C ARG A 34 -10.32 13.19 -12.50
N ILE A 35 -10.94 12.29 -11.74
CA ILE A 35 -10.63 12.12 -10.31
C ILE A 35 -9.17 11.70 -10.12
N VAL A 36 -8.69 10.75 -10.92
CA VAL A 36 -7.30 10.29 -10.88
C VAL A 36 -6.35 11.44 -11.20
N GLU A 37 -6.64 12.25 -12.22
CA GLU A 37 -5.82 13.40 -12.57
C GLU A 37 -5.73 14.44 -11.43
N GLU A 38 -6.86 14.74 -10.77
CA GLU A 38 -6.91 15.61 -9.60
C GLU A 38 -6.09 15.06 -8.42
N GLU A 39 -6.25 13.76 -8.13
CA GLU A 39 -5.50 13.07 -7.07
C GLU A 39 -4.00 13.02 -7.36
N ASP A 40 -3.60 12.73 -8.60
CA ASP A 40 -2.19 12.71 -9.03
C ASP A 40 -1.57 14.11 -9.02
N ALA A 41 -2.35 15.15 -9.33
CA ALA A 41 -1.90 16.54 -9.19
C ALA A 41 -1.62 16.90 -7.72
N GLU A 42 -2.44 16.43 -6.78
CA GLU A 42 -2.20 16.62 -5.34
C GLU A 42 -0.98 15.85 -4.85
N LEU A 43 -0.80 14.59 -5.27
CA LEU A 43 0.41 13.83 -4.98
C LEU A 43 1.66 14.54 -5.50
N ARG A 44 1.62 15.03 -6.75
CA ARG A 44 2.71 15.82 -7.34
C ARG A 44 3.04 17.07 -6.52
N ARG A 45 2.04 17.83 -6.06
CA ARG A 45 2.24 18.97 -5.15
C ARG A 45 2.93 18.54 -3.86
N GLY A 46 2.50 17.44 -3.26
CA GLY A 46 3.14 16.87 -2.07
C GLY A 46 4.61 16.53 -2.30
N PHE A 47 4.94 15.83 -3.38
CA PHE A 47 6.34 15.53 -3.75
C PHE A 47 7.16 16.80 -3.99
N ALA A 48 6.62 17.77 -4.73
CA ALA A 48 7.28 19.04 -5.00
C ALA A 48 7.56 19.85 -3.72
N SER A 49 6.71 19.70 -2.68
CA SER A 49 6.93 20.32 -1.37
C SER A 49 8.02 19.64 -0.51
N GLY A 50 8.67 18.60 -1.02
CA GLY A 50 9.68 17.85 -0.27
C GLY A 50 9.09 16.84 0.71
N ALA A 51 7.91 16.28 0.41
CA ALA A 51 7.37 15.20 1.21
C ALA A 51 8.32 13.99 1.24
N GLU A 52 8.45 13.39 2.41
CA GLU A 52 9.26 12.17 2.64
C GLU A 52 8.42 11.02 3.19
N PHE A 53 7.22 11.33 3.67
CA PHE A 53 6.33 10.40 4.32
C PHE A 53 4.91 10.51 3.78
N ALA A 54 4.16 9.44 3.91
CA ALA A 54 2.73 9.38 3.63
C ALA A 54 1.98 8.96 4.89
N VAL A 55 0.88 9.63 5.19
CA VAL A 55 -0.08 9.22 6.22
C VAL A 55 -1.29 8.59 5.55
N THR A 56 -1.51 7.31 5.80
CA THR A 56 -2.70 6.58 5.34
C THR A 56 -3.76 6.57 6.43
N ARG A 57 -5.04 6.57 6.04
CA ARG A 57 -6.19 6.39 6.93
C ARG A 57 -6.71 4.97 6.79
N GLY A 58 -6.80 4.24 7.90
CA GLY A 58 -7.51 2.98 7.97
C GLY A 58 -9.04 3.15 7.83
N ALA A 59 -9.76 2.04 7.87
CA ALA A 59 -11.23 2.04 7.81
C ALA A 59 -11.87 2.74 9.03
N SER A 60 -11.15 2.85 10.14
CA SER A 60 -11.55 3.64 11.30
C SER A 60 -10.77 4.97 11.35
N SER A 61 -11.43 6.03 11.79
CA SER A 61 -10.85 7.37 11.92
C SER A 61 -9.71 7.48 12.95
N ARG A 62 -9.44 6.41 13.71
CA ARG A 62 -8.42 6.33 14.75
C ARG A 62 -7.13 5.62 14.32
N GLU A 63 -7.09 5.09 13.11
CA GLU A 63 -5.95 4.31 12.62
C GLU A 63 -5.23 5.03 11.49
N HIS A 64 -4.58 6.14 11.83
CA HIS A 64 -3.60 6.76 10.95
C HIS A 64 -2.29 5.99 11.03
N MET A 65 -1.69 5.70 9.87
CA MET A 65 -0.38 5.05 9.79
C MET A 65 0.58 5.90 8.98
N LEU A 66 1.76 6.14 9.54
CA LEU A 66 2.87 6.85 8.90
C LEU A 66 3.72 5.84 8.13
N HIS A 67 3.97 6.11 6.86
CA HIS A 67 4.82 5.32 6.00
C HIS A 67 5.91 6.19 5.37
N ARG A 68 7.03 5.58 5.02
CA ARG A 68 7.95 6.17 4.04
C ARG A 68 7.35 6.07 2.64
N LEU A 69 7.73 7.00 1.76
CA LEU A 69 7.25 7.00 0.37
C LEU A 69 7.72 5.76 -0.43
N GLU A 70 8.81 5.13 0.00
CA GLU A 70 9.34 3.92 -0.63
C GLU A 70 8.70 2.62 -0.08
N CYS A 71 7.70 2.71 0.80
CA CYS A 71 7.09 1.53 1.42
C CYS A 71 6.17 0.81 0.42
N ALA A 72 6.45 -0.47 0.14
CA ALA A 72 5.62 -1.29 -0.76
C ALA A 72 4.13 -1.31 -0.34
N SER A 73 3.83 -1.23 0.96
CA SER A 73 2.43 -1.26 1.43
C SER A 73 1.61 -0.04 1.03
N ILE A 74 2.23 1.06 0.60
CA ILE A 74 1.52 2.26 0.15
C ILE A 74 1.52 2.43 -1.36
N GLU A 75 2.18 1.54 -2.11
CA GLU A 75 2.30 1.65 -3.56
C GLU A 75 0.91 1.73 -4.23
N SER A 76 -0.02 0.87 -3.82
CA SER A 76 -1.42 0.88 -4.28
C SER A 76 -2.21 2.14 -3.87
N HIS A 77 -1.69 2.94 -2.94
CA HIS A 77 -2.28 4.24 -2.58
C HIS A 77 -1.73 5.38 -3.43
N LEU A 78 -0.52 5.23 -3.97
CA LEU A 78 0.18 6.20 -4.81
C LEU A 78 -0.12 5.98 -6.30
N ASP A 79 -0.33 4.75 -6.74
CA ASP A 79 -0.88 4.45 -8.07
C ASP A 79 -2.41 4.54 -8.02
N ARG A 80 -2.93 5.73 -8.34
CA ARG A 80 -4.36 6.03 -8.24
C ARG A 80 -5.17 5.28 -9.28
N SER A 81 -4.64 5.14 -10.48
CA SER A 81 -5.27 4.43 -11.60
C SER A 81 -5.58 2.97 -11.25
N SER A 82 -4.61 2.24 -10.70
CA SER A 82 -4.82 0.81 -10.36
C SER A 82 -5.78 0.59 -9.18
N LYS A 83 -6.03 1.62 -8.38
CA LYS A 83 -6.95 1.53 -7.23
C LYS A 83 -8.43 1.55 -7.62
N TRP A 84 -8.77 2.09 -8.78
CA TRP A 84 -10.15 2.19 -9.29
C TRP A 84 -10.62 0.89 -9.94
N THR A 85 -10.88 -0.12 -9.11
CA THR A 85 -11.46 -1.40 -9.49
C THR A 85 -12.92 -1.29 -9.93
N GLU A 86 -13.43 -2.30 -10.63
CA GLU A 86 -14.82 -2.35 -11.11
C GLU A 86 -15.88 -2.13 -9.99
N PRO A 87 -15.75 -2.72 -8.78
CA PRO A 87 -16.63 -2.38 -7.66
C PRO A 87 -16.63 -0.89 -7.27
N HIS A 88 -15.48 -0.21 -7.33
CA HIS A 88 -15.38 1.22 -7.05
C HIS A 88 -16.05 2.05 -8.15
N ARG A 89 -15.91 1.65 -9.42
CA ARG A 89 -16.57 2.30 -10.56
C ARG A 89 -18.08 2.22 -10.44
N ARG A 90 -18.62 1.03 -10.14
CA ARG A 90 -20.06 0.86 -9.88
C ARG A 90 -20.55 1.72 -8.72
N ARG A 91 -19.78 1.79 -7.62
CA ARG A 91 -20.14 2.63 -6.47
C ARG A 91 -20.13 4.11 -6.81
N LEU A 92 -19.18 4.56 -7.63
CA LEU A 92 -19.10 5.93 -8.12
C LEU A 92 -20.29 6.28 -9.03
N ALA A 93 -20.71 5.34 -9.88
CA ALA A 93 -21.88 5.52 -10.73
C ALA A 93 -23.16 5.76 -9.92
N SER A 94 -23.34 5.03 -8.81
CA SER A 94 -24.47 5.24 -7.89
C SER A 94 -24.31 6.45 -6.96
N ASN A 95 -23.08 6.92 -6.74
CA ASN A 95 -22.79 8.05 -5.88
C ASN A 95 -21.60 8.86 -6.45
N PRO A 96 -21.86 9.92 -7.22
CA PRO A 96 -20.80 10.74 -7.82
C PRO A 96 -19.85 11.43 -6.82
N ALA A 97 -20.24 11.53 -5.54
CA ALA A 97 -19.41 12.07 -4.47
C ALA A 97 -18.51 11.01 -3.82
N TYR A 98 -18.62 9.74 -4.19
CA TYR A 98 -17.75 8.67 -3.69
C TYR A 98 -16.29 8.95 -4.08
N ARG A 99 -15.39 8.88 -3.09
CA ARG A 99 -13.95 9.02 -3.28
C ARG A 99 -13.21 7.95 -2.50
N LEU A 100 -12.09 7.49 -3.04
CA LEU A 100 -11.18 6.60 -2.35
C LEU A 100 -10.28 7.41 -1.39
N PRO A 101 -9.93 6.87 -0.21
CA PRO A 101 -9.04 7.58 0.70
C PRO A 101 -7.67 7.79 0.05
N MET A 102 -7.24 9.04 0.05
CA MET A 102 -5.95 9.48 -0.44
C MET A 102 -4.95 9.61 0.73
N PRO A 103 -3.70 9.15 0.57
CA PRO A 103 -2.68 9.41 1.57
C PRO A 103 -2.36 10.91 1.64
N THR A 104 -2.07 11.41 2.82
CA THR A 104 -1.54 12.77 2.99
C THR A 104 -0.02 12.71 2.94
N LEU A 105 0.59 13.36 1.95
CA LEU A 105 2.05 13.45 1.84
C LEU A 105 2.57 14.58 2.74
N ILE A 106 3.60 14.31 3.52
CA ILE A 106 4.13 15.26 4.51
C ILE A 106 5.65 15.29 4.51
N THR A 107 6.21 16.43 4.88
CA THR A 107 7.64 16.62 5.10
C THR A 107 8.10 15.94 6.39
N ARG A 108 9.40 15.76 6.54
CA ARG A 108 9.99 15.23 7.79
C ARG A 108 9.68 16.10 9.01
N GLN A 109 9.71 17.42 8.87
CA GLN A 109 9.38 18.32 9.96
C GLN A 109 7.92 18.10 10.42
N ALA A 110 6.97 18.12 9.48
CA ALA A 110 5.57 17.85 9.80
C ALA A 110 5.37 16.45 10.42
N ALA A 111 6.11 15.45 9.96
CA ALA A 111 6.03 14.09 10.51
C ALA A 111 6.51 13.97 11.97
N ARG A 112 7.46 14.82 12.40
CA ARG A 112 7.94 14.86 13.79
C ARG A 112 6.89 15.44 14.74
N ASP A 113 6.12 16.39 14.23
CA ASP A 113 5.12 17.13 15.01
C ASP A 113 3.75 16.41 15.03
N LEU A 114 3.62 15.28 14.31
CA LEU A 114 2.39 14.48 14.28
C LEU A 114 2.16 13.71 15.58
N SER A 115 1.02 13.97 16.22
CA SER A 115 0.49 13.15 17.31
C SER A 115 -0.59 12.17 16.82
N GLY A 116 -0.72 11.01 17.47
CA GLY A 116 -1.82 10.07 17.21
C GLY A 116 -1.69 9.22 15.94
N VAL A 117 -0.53 9.25 15.29
CA VAL A 117 -0.23 8.43 14.11
C VAL A 117 0.70 7.28 14.50
N ARG A 118 0.38 6.05 14.07
CA ARG A 118 1.24 4.88 14.31
C ARG A 118 2.31 4.78 13.22
N SER A 119 3.54 4.50 13.60
CA SER A 119 4.60 4.17 12.63
C SER A 119 4.32 2.82 11.97
N CYS A 120 4.41 2.77 10.64
CA CYS A 120 4.37 1.52 9.91
C CYS A 120 5.54 0.63 10.35
N ARG A 121 5.22 -0.59 10.81
CA ARG A 121 6.22 -1.58 11.25
C ARG A 121 7.07 -2.13 10.11
N MET A 122 6.62 -1.99 8.86
CA MET A 122 7.32 -2.51 7.67
C MET A 122 8.42 -1.57 7.17
N CYS A 123 8.14 -0.27 7.03
CA CYS A 123 9.14 0.67 6.52
C CYS A 123 9.87 1.47 7.61
N TRP A 124 9.37 1.41 8.86
CA TRP A 124 9.88 2.10 10.03
C TRP A 124 10.28 3.56 9.71
N PRO A 125 9.31 4.47 9.54
CA PRO A 125 9.57 5.79 8.99
C PRO A 125 10.60 6.62 9.77
N ASN A 126 10.68 6.47 11.09
CA ASN A 126 11.66 7.14 11.96
C ASN A 126 11.81 8.65 11.65
N PRO A 127 10.75 9.46 11.77
CA PRO A 127 10.80 10.87 11.42
C PRO A 127 11.78 11.69 12.28
N THR A 128 12.05 11.24 13.52
CA THR A 128 12.99 11.87 14.44
C THR A 128 14.45 11.55 14.09
N GLY A 129 14.73 10.39 13.49
CA GLY A 129 16.06 9.96 13.07
C GLY A 129 16.97 9.51 14.23
N GLY A 130 16.48 9.56 15.47
CA GLY A 130 17.25 9.21 16.67
C GLY A 130 17.16 7.75 17.08
N GLU A 131 16.14 7.02 16.59
CA GLU A 131 15.94 5.63 16.98
C GLU A 131 16.70 4.69 16.02
N PRO A 132 17.58 3.81 16.53
CA PRO A 132 18.14 2.76 15.71
C PRO A 132 17.01 1.87 15.19
N ARG A 133 17.00 1.59 13.88
CA ARG A 133 15.99 0.69 13.29
C ARG A 133 16.07 -0.67 14.00
N PRO A 134 14.95 -1.22 14.48
CA PRO A 134 14.98 -2.50 15.16
C PRO A 134 15.39 -3.60 14.18
N LEU A 135 16.39 -4.40 14.56
CA LEU A 135 16.68 -5.66 13.89
C LEU A 135 15.46 -6.56 14.06
N ARG A 136 14.86 -6.98 12.93
CA ARG A 136 13.67 -7.84 12.97
C ARG A 136 14.11 -9.27 12.84
N ARG A 137 13.87 -10.04 13.91
CA ARG A 137 14.02 -11.49 13.90
C ARG A 137 12.68 -12.11 13.45
N LEU A 138 12.71 -12.93 12.41
CA LEU A 138 11.56 -13.66 11.90
C LEU A 138 11.96 -15.09 11.60
N SER A 139 11.00 -16.01 11.65
CA SER A 139 11.20 -17.36 11.13
C SER A 139 11.24 -17.32 9.60
N ALA A 140 12.10 -18.13 8.98
CA ALA A 140 12.31 -18.14 7.54
C ALA A 140 11.01 -18.40 6.76
N ARG A 141 10.12 -19.27 7.27
CA ARG A 141 8.79 -19.51 6.67
C ARG A 141 7.87 -18.29 6.66
N SER A 142 8.17 -17.27 7.46
CA SER A 142 7.40 -16.01 7.52
C SER A 142 7.88 -14.99 6.48
N LEU A 143 8.92 -15.30 5.70
CA LEU A 143 9.30 -14.50 4.54
C LEU A 143 8.16 -14.43 3.54
N GLY A 144 8.06 -13.28 2.87
CA GLY A 144 6.87 -12.88 2.13
C GLY A 144 7.19 -11.74 1.18
N PRO A 145 6.28 -11.38 0.27
CA PRO A 145 6.54 -10.36 -0.76
C PRO A 145 6.98 -9.02 -0.18
N GLN A 146 6.46 -8.70 1.00
CA GLN A 146 6.78 -7.49 1.74
C GLN A 146 8.23 -7.40 2.27
N HIS A 147 9.00 -8.50 2.21
CA HIS A 147 10.39 -8.56 2.66
C HIS A 147 11.40 -8.43 1.51
N VAL A 148 10.94 -8.42 0.25
CA VAL A 148 11.82 -8.18 -0.91
C VAL A 148 12.33 -6.73 -0.89
N GLY A 149 13.63 -6.57 -1.12
CA GLY A 149 14.31 -5.29 -1.06
C GLY A 149 14.83 -4.93 0.34
N HIS A 150 14.71 -5.83 1.32
CA HIS A 150 15.28 -5.67 2.65
C HIS A 150 16.61 -6.44 2.77
N VAL A 151 17.53 -5.98 3.62
CA VAL A 151 18.83 -6.66 3.81
C VAL A 151 18.64 -7.85 4.75
N LEU A 152 19.01 -9.03 4.29
CA LEU A 152 19.15 -10.21 5.13
C LEU A 152 20.46 -10.09 5.92
N ALA A 153 20.44 -10.46 7.20
CA ALA A 153 21.63 -10.53 8.04
C ALA A 153 21.65 -11.84 8.83
N ARG A 154 22.86 -12.31 9.15
CA ARG A 154 23.09 -13.41 10.07
C ARG A 154 22.73 -13.01 11.51
N PRO A 155 22.57 -13.98 12.42
CA PRO A 155 22.32 -13.72 13.84
C PRO A 155 23.37 -12.84 14.54
N ASP A 156 24.61 -12.82 14.05
CA ASP A 156 25.71 -11.99 14.53
C ASP A 156 25.70 -10.56 13.96
N GLY A 157 24.78 -10.26 13.04
CA GLY A 157 24.64 -8.97 12.38
C GLY A 157 25.40 -8.84 11.06
N GLU A 158 26.09 -9.89 10.58
CA GLU A 158 26.76 -9.85 9.28
C GLU A 158 25.72 -9.76 8.14
N PRO A 159 25.83 -8.76 7.22
CA PRO A 159 24.88 -8.63 6.12
C PRO A 159 25.11 -9.71 5.05
N LEU A 160 24.03 -10.39 4.65
CA LEU A 160 23.98 -11.41 3.59
C LEU A 160 23.43 -10.89 2.26
N GLY A 161 23.02 -9.63 2.22
CA GLY A 161 22.61 -8.93 1.00
C GLY A 161 21.11 -8.66 0.95
N THR A 162 20.66 -7.97 -0.09
CA THR A 162 19.26 -7.59 -0.24
C THR A 162 18.44 -8.74 -0.78
N ILE A 163 17.35 -9.10 -0.11
CA ILE A 163 16.43 -10.15 -0.54
C ILE A 163 15.81 -9.77 -1.90
N VAL A 164 16.04 -10.60 -2.90
CA VAL A 164 15.48 -10.47 -4.25
C VAL A 164 14.24 -11.35 -4.42
N ARG A 165 14.32 -12.60 -3.95
CA ARG A 165 13.21 -13.55 -3.94
C ARG A 165 13.41 -14.59 -2.83
N TRP A 166 12.35 -15.30 -2.50
CA TRP A 166 12.39 -16.44 -1.60
C TRP A 166 11.44 -17.53 -2.11
N GLY A 167 11.67 -18.77 -1.70
CA GLY A 167 10.79 -19.89 -2.05
C GLY A 167 10.99 -21.07 -1.14
N ALA A 168 9.92 -21.80 -0.86
CA ALA A 168 10.01 -23.11 -0.22
C ALA A 168 10.45 -24.14 -1.26
N ARG A 169 11.35 -25.04 -0.86
CA ARG A 169 11.82 -26.17 -1.66
C ARG A 169 12.01 -27.39 -0.76
N THR A 170 12.02 -28.57 -1.36
CA THR A 170 12.41 -29.79 -0.67
C THR A 170 13.87 -30.08 -0.99
N GLY A 171 14.70 -30.07 0.04
CA GLY A 171 16.10 -30.50 0.01
C GLY A 171 16.23 -31.98 0.37
N ALA A 172 17.43 -32.53 0.18
CA ALA A 172 17.79 -33.86 0.67
C ALA A 172 19.17 -33.79 1.30
N ASP A 173 19.35 -34.44 2.45
CA ASP A 173 20.64 -34.45 3.13
C ASP A 173 21.63 -35.42 2.43
N LEU A 174 22.84 -35.54 2.98
CA LEU A 174 23.86 -36.46 2.46
C LEU A 174 23.46 -37.95 2.53
N PHE A 175 22.37 -38.26 3.23
CA PHE A 175 21.80 -39.60 3.37
C PHE A 175 20.52 -39.79 2.55
N GLY A 176 20.13 -38.78 1.76
CA GLY A 176 18.93 -38.81 0.92
C GLY A 176 17.63 -38.59 1.68
N VAL A 177 17.67 -38.13 2.92
CA VAL A 177 16.48 -37.80 3.71
C VAL A 177 15.95 -36.44 3.27
N GLU A 178 14.73 -36.44 2.74
CA GLU A 178 14.03 -35.23 2.32
C GLU A 178 13.71 -34.34 3.52
N HIS A 179 13.89 -33.04 3.35
CA HIS A 179 13.55 -32.03 4.35
C HIS A 179 13.11 -30.73 3.67
N ASP A 180 12.24 -30.00 4.36
CA ASP A 180 11.80 -28.68 3.89
C ASP A 180 12.89 -27.65 4.11
N GLU A 181 13.13 -26.83 3.10
CA GLU A 181 14.08 -25.72 3.13
C GLU A 181 13.45 -24.45 2.55
N ILE A 182 13.93 -23.30 3.01
CA ILE A 182 13.63 -22.00 2.42
C ILE A 182 14.88 -21.52 1.68
N GLU A 183 14.76 -21.39 0.37
CA GLU A 183 15.75 -20.73 -0.48
C GLU A 183 15.50 -19.23 -0.44
N ILE A 184 16.51 -18.45 -0.06
CA ILE A 184 16.50 -17.00 -0.03
C ILE A 184 17.57 -16.51 -0.99
N VAL A 185 17.17 -15.88 -2.09
CA VAL A 185 18.11 -15.26 -3.02
C VAL A 185 18.28 -13.81 -2.64
N THR A 186 19.54 -13.44 -2.40
CA THR A 186 19.94 -12.06 -2.12
C THR A 186 20.72 -11.45 -3.28
N SER A 187 21.07 -10.18 -3.19
CA SER A 187 21.97 -9.50 -4.12
C SER A 187 23.41 -10.03 -4.08
N MET A 188 23.80 -10.75 -3.03
CA MET A 188 25.17 -11.26 -2.84
C MET A 188 25.30 -12.78 -3.01
N GLY A 189 24.18 -13.52 -2.98
CA GLY A 189 24.20 -14.96 -3.13
C GLY A 189 22.85 -15.62 -2.87
N THR A 190 22.88 -16.93 -2.67
CA THR A 190 21.70 -17.71 -2.28
C THR A 190 21.99 -18.36 -0.93
N GLU A 191 21.05 -18.21 -0.01
CA GLU A 191 21.08 -18.82 1.31
C GLU A 191 19.97 -19.86 1.41
N THR A 192 20.27 -20.99 2.02
CA THR A 192 19.29 -22.05 2.29
C THR A 192 19.21 -22.24 3.79
N VAL A 193 18.01 -22.14 4.36
CA VAL A 193 17.77 -22.26 5.80
C VAL A 193 16.57 -23.15 6.08
N GLY A 194 16.50 -23.73 7.28
CA GLY A 194 15.33 -24.45 7.73
C GLY A 194 14.11 -23.53 7.88
N PRO A 195 12.88 -24.04 7.73
CA PRO A 195 11.67 -23.22 7.80
C PRO A 195 11.48 -22.52 9.16
N ASP A 196 11.91 -23.17 10.25
CA ASP A 196 11.82 -22.67 11.62
C ASP A 196 13.08 -21.91 12.07
N ASP A 197 14.12 -21.86 11.22
CA ASP A 197 15.29 -21.05 11.49
C ASP A 197 14.94 -19.58 11.48
N HIS A 198 15.67 -18.83 12.31
CA HIS A 198 15.45 -17.40 12.40
C HIS A 198 16.40 -16.67 11.47
N VAL A 199 15.84 -15.81 10.64
CA VAL A 199 16.60 -14.85 9.85
C VAL A 199 16.43 -13.46 10.45
N ILE A 200 17.48 -12.64 10.33
CA ILE A 200 17.44 -11.25 10.72
C ILE A 200 17.25 -10.42 9.46
N ILE A 201 16.27 -9.53 9.48
CA ILE A 201 16.11 -8.51 8.46
C ILE A 201 16.57 -7.17 9.02
N TRP A 202 17.45 -6.53 8.26
CA TRP A 202 17.93 -5.18 8.48
C TRP A 202 17.34 -4.24 7.43
N ASP A 203 16.55 -3.28 7.90
CA ASP A 203 15.91 -2.27 7.04
C ASP A 203 16.83 -1.08 6.78
N LEU A 204 18.06 -1.29 6.27
CA LEU A 204 18.93 -0.16 5.93
C LEU A 204 18.41 0.59 4.69
N PRO A 205 18.29 1.93 4.75
CA PRO A 205 17.74 2.74 3.67
C PRO A 205 18.73 3.04 2.53
N THR A 206 19.91 2.40 2.51
CA THR A 206 20.98 2.73 1.56
C THR A 206 21.18 1.69 0.47
N ASP A 207 20.31 0.68 0.36
CA ASP A 207 20.42 -0.18 -0.80
C ASP A 207 20.02 0.60 -2.06
N GLU A 208 20.84 0.47 -3.09
CA GLU A 208 20.72 1.09 -4.40
C GLU A 208 19.31 0.87 -4.99
N GLN A 209 18.64 -0.23 -4.64
CA GLN A 209 17.26 -0.51 -5.02
C GLN A 209 16.22 0.41 -4.37
N ALA A 210 16.39 0.80 -3.10
CA ALA A 210 15.49 1.75 -2.45
C ALA A 210 15.67 3.15 -3.04
N ILE A 211 16.92 3.54 -3.34
CA ILE A 211 17.25 4.77 -4.05
C ILE A 211 16.65 4.74 -5.47
N ARG A 212 16.81 3.63 -6.20
CA ARG A 212 16.21 3.43 -7.54
C ARG A 212 14.70 3.52 -7.51
N ARG A 213 14.01 2.86 -6.56
CA ARG A 213 12.55 2.94 -6.41
C ARG A 213 12.09 4.36 -6.13
N LYS A 214 12.78 5.08 -5.24
CA LYS A 214 12.51 6.51 -4.99
C LYS A 214 12.71 7.35 -6.25
N ALA A 215 13.81 7.14 -6.97
CA ALA A 215 14.11 7.85 -8.20
C ALA A 215 13.07 7.57 -9.29
N GLN A 216 12.66 6.31 -9.49
CA GLN A 216 11.59 5.92 -10.40
C GLN A 216 10.25 6.55 -10.03
N LEU A 217 9.95 6.62 -8.73
CA LEU A 217 8.71 7.21 -8.25
C LEU A 217 8.70 8.73 -8.49
N VAL A 218 9.80 9.42 -8.17
CA VAL A 218 9.98 10.84 -8.48
C VAL A 218 9.92 11.09 -9.99
N GLN A 219 10.59 10.26 -10.79
CA GLN A 219 10.62 10.38 -12.24
C GLN A 219 9.24 10.14 -12.87
N ARG A 220 8.49 9.13 -12.43
CA ARG A 220 7.10 8.89 -12.85
C ARG A 220 6.23 10.13 -12.61
N PHE A 221 6.41 10.80 -11.48
CA PHE A 221 5.65 12.02 -11.14
C PHE A 221 6.23 13.30 -11.77
N ALA A 222 7.47 13.28 -12.25
CA ALA A 222 8.09 14.37 -12.99
C ALA A 222 7.75 14.33 -14.50
N ASP A 223 7.81 13.14 -15.13
CA ASP A 223 7.65 12.96 -16.58
C ASP A 223 6.22 13.22 -17.06
N HIS A 224 5.21 13.14 -16.17
CA HIS A 224 3.83 13.53 -16.48
C HIS A 224 3.54 15.04 -16.28
N GLY A 225 4.54 15.83 -15.87
CA GLY A 225 4.44 17.29 -15.73
C GLY A 225 4.73 18.09 -17.00
N ASP A 226 5.55 17.55 -17.92
CA ASP A 226 6.04 18.27 -19.10
C ASP A 226 5.16 18.12 -20.36
N GLY A 227 4.01 17.44 -20.24
CA GLY A 227 3.06 17.23 -21.34
C GLY A 227 2.12 18.41 -21.64
N VAL A 228 2.14 19.49 -20.84
CA VAL A 228 1.26 20.66 -21.01
C VAL A 228 2.10 21.94 -21.12
N ALA A 229 2.87 22.05 -22.20
CA ALA A 229 3.38 23.34 -22.68
C ALA A 229 3.81 23.23 -24.15
N ARG A 230 2.84 23.14 -25.08
CA ARG A 230 2.92 23.73 -26.43
C ARG A 230 1.53 24.09 -26.92
#